data_AF-A0A0U5JWC4-F1
#
_entry.id   AF-A0A0U5JWC4-F1
#
_cell.length_a   1.000
_cell.length_b   1.000
_cell.length_c   1.000
_cell.angle_alpha   90.00
_cell.angle_beta   90.00
_cell.angle_gamma   90.00
#
_symmetry.space_group_name_H-M   'P 1'
#
loop_
_entity.id
_entity.type
_entity.pdbx_description
1 polymer ?
#
loop_
_entity_poly.entity_id
_entity_poly.type
_entity_poly.pdbx_seq_one_letter_code
_entity_poly.pdbx_strand_id
1 'polypeptide(L)'
;MSYDTVLSFKINRKAMTITGRYRSSNCFDMFDRRVVEDYTNTYKTPEEFKKGVFDFADDALNGSLRFSSSSTMSKRLTWLSQNNKLRYRYPEKAKSNNPEDAWYKEWFVVERNEETFKVLVGEKRVKPRKWVISNGDKIGVKVTPRYTKLSYDRWKKFYSLDAANEMMKRLTDLGWVESYGLKIIEA
;
A
#
# COMPACT_ATOMS: atom_id res chain seq x y z
N MET A 1 -0.30 -17.77 -3.23
CA MET A 1 0.59 -16.72 -3.76
C MET A 1 1.43 -16.17 -2.63
N SER A 2 2.73 -16.33 -2.73
CA SER A 2 3.74 -15.73 -1.87
C SER A 2 4.14 -14.38 -2.47
N TYR A 3 4.37 -13.37 -1.65
CA TYR A 3 4.67 -12.01 -2.11
C TYR A 3 6.01 -11.53 -1.58
N ASP A 4 6.79 -10.92 -2.46
CA ASP A 4 8.06 -10.32 -2.05
C ASP A 4 7.80 -8.99 -1.33
N THR A 5 8.52 -8.81 -0.22
CA THR A 5 8.35 -7.65 0.65
C THR A 5 9.47 -6.66 0.40
N VAL A 6 9.13 -5.45 -0.03
CA VAL A 6 10.08 -4.36 -0.21
C VAL A 6 10.52 -3.84 1.16
N LEU A 7 11.78 -4.08 1.51
CA LEU A 7 12.39 -3.65 2.77
C LEU A 7 12.87 -2.20 2.70
N SER A 8 13.46 -1.81 1.57
CA SER A 8 13.91 -0.45 1.34
C SER A 8 13.67 -0.06 -0.11
N PHE A 9 13.36 1.22 -0.32
CA PHE A 9 13.01 1.76 -1.62
C PHE A 9 13.43 3.22 -1.68
N LYS A 10 14.21 3.60 -2.68
CA LYS A 10 14.72 4.95 -2.89
C LYS A 10 14.69 5.30 -4.36
N ILE A 11 14.04 6.42 -4.66
CA ILE A 11 14.04 7.04 -5.98
C ILE A 11 15.02 8.21 -5.96
N ASN A 12 15.92 8.27 -6.94
CA ASN A 12 16.82 9.39 -7.14
C ASN A 12 16.61 9.96 -8.55
N ARG A 13 15.98 11.13 -8.62
CA ARG A 13 15.70 11.83 -9.88
C ARG A 13 16.97 12.30 -10.59
N LYS A 14 17.96 12.83 -9.85
CA LYS A 14 19.20 13.37 -10.45
C LYS A 14 20.02 12.29 -11.14
N ALA A 15 20.11 11.14 -10.51
CA ALA A 15 20.82 9.99 -11.07
C ALA A 15 19.92 9.08 -11.93
N MET A 16 18.63 9.42 -12.10
CA MET A 16 17.62 8.61 -12.79
C MET A 16 17.68 7.13 -12.37
N THR A 17 17.72 6.90 -11.05
CA THR A 17 17.86 5.57 -10.45
C THR A 17 16.74 5.26 -9.49
N ILE A 18 16.29 4.01 -9.52
CA ILE A 18 15.45 3.42 -8.49
C ILE A 18 16.26 2.29 -7.86
N THR A 19 16.42 2.35 -6.55
CA THR A 19 17.18 1.37 -5.77
C THR A 19 16.31 0.83 -4.67
N GLY A 20 16.52 -0.43 -4.30
CA GLY A 20 15.83 -0.99 -3.17
C GLY A 20 16.32 -2.37 -2.80
N ARG A 21 15.66 -2.92 -1.79
CA ARG A 21 15.92 -4.27 -1.30
C ARG A 21 14.59 -4.96 -1.13
N TYR A 22 14.45 -6.17 -1.67
CA TYR A 22 13.28 -6.99 -1.42
C TYR A 22 13.68 -8.28 -0.71
N ARG A 23 12.76 -8.76 0.12
CA ARG A 23 12.88 -10.04 0.79
C ARG A 23 11.95 -11.02 0.10
N SER A 24 12.51 -12.11 -0.40
CA SER A 24 11.69 -13.17 -0.95
C SER A 24 10.83 -13.80 0.15
N SER A 25 9.62 -14.18 -0.23
CA SER A 25 8.73 -14.92 0.65
C SER A 25 8.99 -16.43 0.65
N ASN A 26 9.60 -16.96 -0.42
CA ASN A 26 9.80 -18.39 -0.64
C ASN A 26 11.27 -18.81 -0.73
N CYS A 27 12.19 -17.88 -0.97
CA CYS A 27 13.60 -18.22 -1.08
C CYS A 27 14.27 -18.10 0.29
N PHE A 28 14.93 -19.18 0.70
CA PHE A 28 15.74 -19.26 1.91
C PHE A 28 17.19 -19.54 1.53
N ASP A 29 18.13 -18.96 2.25
CA ASP A 29 19.55 -19.26 2.12
C ASP A 29 19.90 -20.60 2.78
N MET A 30 21.16 -21.02 2.67
CA MET A 30 21.65 -22.27 3.27
C MET A 30 21.59 -22.31 4.81
N PHE A 31 21.21 -21.19 5.46
CA PHE A 31 21.07 -21.06 6.91
C PHE A 31 19.61 -20.84 7.33
N ASP A 32 18.65 -21.17 6.46
CA ASP A 32 17.21 -21.02 6.69
C ASP A 32 16.76 -19.56 6.96
N ARG A 33 17.53 -18.59 6.45
CA ARG A 33 17.17 -17.17 6.49
C ARG A 33 16.55 -16.78 5.17
N ARG A 34 15.50 -15.94 5.20
CA ARG A 34 14.90 -15.43 3.96
C ARG A 34 15.91 -14.63 3.16
N VAL A 35 16.03 -14.97 1.88
CA VAL A 35 16.91 -14.29 0.94
C VAL A 35 16.48 -12.84 0.78
N VAL A 36 17.45 -11.94 0.85
CA VAL A 36 17.27 -10.52 0.58
C VAL A 36 18.11 -10.15 -0.63
N GLU A 37 17.46 -9.61 -1.64
CA GLU A 37 18.08 -9.21 -2.89
C GLU A 37 18.01 -7.70 -3.04
N ASP A 38 19.12 -7.15 -3.52
CA ASP A 38 19.27 -5.73 -3.80
C ASP A 38 19.02 -5.52 -5.29
N TYR A 39 18.25 -4.48 -5.64
CA TYR A 39 18.01 -4.11 -7.03
C TYR A 39 18.34 -2.66 -7.26
N THR A 40 18.89 -2.38 -8.44
CA THR A 40 19.22 -1.05 -8.92
C THR A 40 18.82 -0.95 -10.38
N ASN A 41 17.81 -0.13 -10.67
CA ASN A 41 17.39 0.19 -12.02
C ASN A 41 17.89 1.60 -12.37
N THR A 42 18.84 1.67 -13.30
CA THR A 42 19.31 2.90 -13.95
C THR A 42 18.58 3.09 -15.27
N TYR A 43 18.04 4.29 -15.51
CA TYR A 43 17.32 4.63 -16.72
C TYR A 43 18.15 5.58 -17.60
N LYS A 44 18.03 5.46 -18.92
CA LYS A 44 18.81 6.28 -19.86
C LYS A 44 18.12 7.61 -20.15
N THR A 45 16.79 7.60 -20.23
CA THR A 45 15.99 8.79 -20.53
C THR A 45 15.09 9.21 -19.37
N PRO A 46 14.76 10.51 -19.23
CA PRO A 46 13.80 10.98 -18.22
C PRO A 46 12.40 10.37 -18.37
N GLU A 47 11.99 10.07 -19.60
CA GLU A 47 10.69 9.47 -19.89
C GLU A 47 10.61 8.01 -19.44
N GLU A 48 11.66 7.23 -19.70
CA GLU A 48 11.81 5.86 -19.19
C GLU A 48 11.83 5.83 -17.67
N PHE A 49 12.57 6.76 -17.05
CA PHE A 49 12.60 6.90 -15.60
C PHE A 49 11.22 7.22 -15.03
N LYS A 50 10.51 8.18 -15.63
CA LYS A 50 9.16 8.56 -15.22
C LYS A 50 8.18 7.41 -15.35
N LYS A 51 8.25 6.66 -16.46
CA LYS A 51 7.47 5.44 -16.67
C LYS A 51 7.80 4.39 -15.59
N GLY A 52 9.08 4.13 -15.32
CA GLY A 52 9.51 3.18 -14.30
C GLY A 52 8.98 3.53 -12.91
N VAL A 53 9.03 4.80 -12.50
CA VAL A 53 8.46 5.26 -11.21
C VAL A 53 6.96 4.97 -11.12
N PHE A 54 6.24 5.16 -12.22
CA PHE A 54 4.82 4.88 -12.28
C PHE A 54 4.50 3.39 -12.26
N ASP A 55 5.27 2.57 -12.98
CA ASP A 55 5.08 1.12 -13.01
C ASP A 55 5.27 0.51 -11.62
N PHE A 56 6.30 0.96 -10.87
CA PHE A 56 6.48 0.58 -9.45
C PHE A 56 5.29 0.96 -8.55
N ALA A 57 4.67 2.11 -8.82
CA ALA A 57 3.51 2.57 -8.05
C ALA A 57 2.27 1.71 -8.33
N ASP A 58 2.06 1.32 -9.59
CA ASP A 58 0.97 0.44 -9.97
C ASP A 58 1.18 -0.97 -9.43
N ASP A 59 2.40 -1.49 -9.52
CA ASP A 59 2.76 -2.79 -8.94
C ASP A 59 2.48 -2.84 -7.43
N ALA A 60 2.74 -1.74 -6.74
CA ALA A 60 2.40 -1.59 -5.33
C ALA A 60 0.88 -1.65 -5.07
N LEU A 61 0.08 -1.00 -5.92
CA LEU A 61 -1.38 -0.95 -5.79
C LEU A 61 -2.04 -2.29 -6.13
N ASN A 62 -1.54 -2.97 -7.16
CA ASN A 62 -2.06 -4.26 -7.61
C ASN A 62 -1.54 -5.44 -6.77
N GLY A 63 -0.68 -5.16 -5.79
CA GLY A 63 -0.19 -6.13 -4.82
C GLY A 63 0.87 -7.08 -5.36
N SER A 64 1.47 -6.81 -6.53
CA SER A 64 2.67 -7.51 -7.01
C SER A 64 3.89 -7.15 -6.16
N LEU A 65 3.95 -5.91 -5.66
CA LEU A 65 4.97 -5.46 -4.71
C LEU A 65 4.35 -5.06 -3.36
N ARG A 66 4.82 -5.66 -2.26
CA ARG A 66 4.36 -5.27 -0.91
C ARG A 66 5.32 -4.28 -0.27
N PHE A 67 4.83 -3.06 -0.09
CA PHE A 67 5.49 -2.06 0.74
C PHE A 67 5.03 -2.15 2.19
N SER A 68 5.95 -1.98 3.14
CA SER A 68 5.56 -1.76 4.54
C SER A 68 4.69 -0.50 4.65
N SER A 69 3.62 -0.55 5.43
CA SER A 69 2.71 0.58 5.67
C SER A 69 3.41 1.83 6.23
N SER A 70 4.58 1.64 6.85
CA SER A 70 5.44 2.71 7.37
C SER A 70 6.29 3.40 6.30
N SER A 71 6.44 2.78 5.12
CA SER A 71 7.29 3.25 4.04
C SER A 71 6.81 4.59 3.49
N THR A 72 7.75 5.37 2.96
CA THR A 72 7.47 6.65 2.29
C THR A 72 6.60 6.44 1.05
N MET A 73 6.84 5.37 0.29
CA MET A 73 6.03 5.02 -0.89
C MET A 73 4.58 4.71 -0.51
N SER A 74 4.35 3.87 0.51
CA SER A 74 2.98 3.58 0.98
C SER A 74 2.24 4.86 1.38
N LYS A 75 2.89 5.78 2.11
CA LYS A 75 2.28 7.07 2.50
C LYS A 75 1.90 7.92 1.28
N ARG A 76 2.74 7.93 0.24
CA ARG A 76 2.48 8.65 -1.02
C ARG A 76 1.30 8.05 -1.77
N LEU A 77 1.25 6.72 -1.92
CA LEU A 77 0.13 6.02 -2.55
C LEU A 77 -1.19 6.24 -1.80
N THR A 78 -1.17 6.18 -0.46
CA THR A 78 -2.34 6.50 0.35
C THR A 78 -2.82 7.94 0.13
N TRP A 79 -1.89 8.90 0.08
CA TRP A 79 -2.25 10.29 -0.20
C TRP A 79 -2.85 10.45 -1.62
N LEU A 80 -2.28 9.79 -2.63
CA LEU A 80 -2.80 9.81 -4.00
C LEU A 80 -4.23 9.24 -4.08
N SER A 81 -4.48 8.13 -3.39
CA SER A 81 -5.82 7.55 -3.24
C SER A 81 -6.82 8.55 -2.64
N GLN A 82 -6.43 9.22 -1.55
CA GLN A 82 -7.30 10.21 -0.86
C GLN A 82 -7.59 11.46 -1.69
N ASN A 83 -6.74 11.77 -2.67
CA ASN A 83 -6.88 12.96 -3.52
C ASN A 83 -7.43 12.60 -4.91
N ASN A 84 -8.08 11.44 -5.06
CA ASN A 84 -8.69 10.98 -6.31
C ASN A 84 -7.71 10.93 -7.50
N LYS A 85 -6.43 10.63 -7.23
CA LYS A 85 -5.37 10.50 -8.25
C LYS A 85 -5.16 9.06 -8.70
N LEU A 86 -6.11 8.18 -8.42
CA LEU A 86 -6.14 6.80 -8.91
C LEU A 86 -7.17 6.70 -10.02
N ARG A 87 -6.82 5.98 -11.09
CA ARG A 87 -7.71 5.64 -12.17
C ARG A 87 -7.88 4.14 -12.22
N TYR A 88 -9.11 3.74 -12.48
CA TYR A 88 -9.42 2.37 -12.84
C TYR A 88 -9.05 2.16 -14.31
N ARG A 89 -8.30 1.10 -14.59
CA ARG A 89 -8.03 0.67 -15.96
C ARG A 89 -8.60 -0.73 -16.15
N TYR A 90 -9.61 -0.84 -17.02
CA TYR A 90 -10.03 -2.15 -17.50
C TYR A 90 -8.81 -2.79 -18.17
N PRO A 91 -8.43 -4.03 -17.81
CA PRO A 91 -7.47 -4.76 -18.62
C PRO A 91 -8.10 -4.88 -20.01
N GLU A 92 -7.46 -4.29 -21.01
CA GLU A 92 -7.72 -4.69 -22.40
C GLU A 92 -7.54 -6.21 -22.41
N LYS A 93 -8.53 -6.96 -22.93
CA LYS A 93 -8.42 -8.41 -23.06
C LYS A 93 -7.03 -8.70 -23.60
N ALA A 94 -6.18 -9.35 -22.81
CA ALA A 94 -5.00 -9.98 -23.38
C ALA A 94 -5.53 -10.79 -24.56
N LYS A 95 -5.04 -10.53 -25.78
CA LYS A 95 -5.44 -11.26 -26.99
C LYS A 95 -4.95 -12.70 -26.85
N SER A 96 -5.55 -13.46 -25.96
CA SER A 96 -5.42 -14.90 -25.82
C SER A 96 -6.74 -15.51 -26.27
N ASN A 97 -6.64 -16.51 -27.13
CA ASN A 97 -7.78 -17.30 -27.58
C ASN A 97 -8.22 -18.34 -26.53
N ASN A 98 -7.53 -18.42 -25.37
CA ASN A 98 -7.84 -19.38 -24.32
C ASN A 98 -8.75 -18.75 -23.24
N PRO A 99 -9.91 -19.38 -22.95
CA PRO A 99 -10.84 -18.91 -21.91
C PRO A 99 -10.24 -18.85 -20.49
N GLU A 100 -9.22 -19.67 -20.20
CA GLU A 100 -8.55 -19.76 -18.89
C GLU A 100 -7.54 -18.62 -18.64
N ASP A 101 -7.14 -17.89 -19.69
CA ASP A 101 -6.24 -16.72 -19.59
C ASP A 101 -7.00 -15.42 -19.27
N ALA A 102 -8.33 -15.46 -19.27
CA ALA A 102 -9.19 -14.32 -18.97
C ALA A 102 -9.31 -14.06 -17.47
N TRP A 103 -8.19 -13.93 -16.75
CA TRP A 103 -8.19 -13.42 -15.38
C TRP A 103 -8.28 -11.89 -15.44
N TYR A 104 -9.50 -11.37 -15.30
CA TYR A 104 -9.75 -9.95 -15.04
C TYR A 104 -9.17 -9.59 -13.66
N LYS A 105 -7.89 -9.23 -13.59
CA LYS A 105 -7.42 -8.44 -12.44
C LYS A 105 -7.87 -7.02 -12.68
N GLU A 106 -8.61 -6.45 -11.74
CA GLU A 106 -8.89 -5.02 -11.71
C GLU A 106 -7.57 -4.29 -11.46
N TRP A 107 -7.16 -3.37 -12.35
CA TRP A 107 -5.91 -2.63 -12.19
C TRP A 107 -6.20 -1.23 -11.68
N PHE A 108 -5.72 -0.94 -10.47
CA PHE A 108 -5.59 0.44 -10.00
C PHE A 108 -4.29 1.00 -10.53
N VAL A 109 -4.39 2.13 -11.21
CA VAL A 109 -3.28 2.80 -11.85
C VAL A 109 -3.22 4.23 -11.32
N VAL A 110 -2.02 4.71 -10.97
CA VAL A 110 -1.86 6.12 -10.60
C VAL A 110 -2.00 7.01 -11.84
N GLU A 111 -2.66 8.15 -11.70
CA GLU A 111 -2.85 9.11 -12.78
C GLU A 111 -1.49 9.61 -13.31
N ARG A 112 -1.27 9.48 -14.62
CA ARG A 112 0.01 9.75 -15.30
C ARG A 112 0.24 11.25 -15.56
N ASN A 113 0.17 12.09 -14.54
CA ASN A 113 0.46 13.52 -14.64
C ASN A 113 1.72 13.92 -13.84
N GLU A 114 2.20 15.14 -14.06
CA GLU A 114 3.42 15.65 -13.42
C GLU A 114 3.25 15.83 -11.91
N GLU A 115 2.04 16.12 -11.44
CA GLU A 115 1.77 16.26 -10.00
C GLU A 115 1.94 14.93 -9.27
N THR A 116 1.34 13.86 -9.78
CA THR A 116 1.50 12.50 -9.26
C THR A 116 2.97 12.09 -9.27
N PHE A 117 3.68 12.37 -10.36
CA PHE A 117 5.11 12.08 -10.44
C PHE A 117 5.89 12.79 -9.33
N LYS A 118 5.67 14.10 -9.13
CA LYS A 118 6.31 14.88 -8.05
C LYS A 118 6.02 14.33 -6.65
N VAL A 119 4.82 13.82 -6.41
CA VAL A 119 4.47 13.12 -5.15
C VAL A 119 5.26 11.82 -5.02
N LEU A 120 5.29 10.99 -6.07
CA LEU A 120 5.95 9.69 -6.06
C LEU A 120 7.47 9.79 -5.86
N VAL A 121 8.13 10.76 -6.47
CA VAL A 121 9.57 11.00 -6.28
C VAL A 121 9.87 11.71 -4.95
N GLY A 122 8.89 12.39 -4.35
CA GLY A 122 9.02 13.06 -3.06
C GLY A 122 9.37 14.53 -3.10
N GLU A 123 9.23 15.17 -4.25
CA GLU A 123 9.38 16.64 -4.39
C GLU A 123 8.22 17.37 -3.69
N LYS A 124 7.02 16.78 -3.74
CA LYS A 124 5.88 17.27 -2.96
C LYS A 124 5.84 16.52 -1.62
N ARG A 125 6.01 17.25 -0.51
CA ARG A 125 5.75 16.69 0.82
C ARG A 125 4.26 16.39 0.94
N VAL A 126 3.95 15.16 1.33
CA VAL A 126 2.58 14.69 1.51
C VAL A 126 2.39 14.16 2.91
N LYS A 127 1.24 14.47 3.51
CA LYS A 127 0.78 13.92 4.77
C LYS A 127 -0.56 13.23 4.49
N PRO A 128 -0.60 11.90 4.34
CA PRO A 128 -1.86 11.20 4.17
C PRO A 128 -2.69 11.38 5.44
N ARG A 129 -3.99 11.61 5.26
CA ARG A 129 -4.97 11.54 6.35
C ARG A 129 -5.03 10.12 6.87
N LYS A 130 -5.28 9.98 8.16
CA LYS A 130 -5.27 8.69 8.81
C LYS A 130 -6.45 8.64 9.76
N TRP A 131 -7.18 7.54 9.76
CA TRP A 131 -8.34 7.40 10.62
C TRP A 131 -8.10 6.36 11.68
N VAL A 132 -8.68 6.60 12.85
CA VAL A 132 -8.62 5.74 14.02
C VAL A 132 -10.04 5.59 14.53
N ILE A 133 -10.40 4.39 14.97
CA ILE A 133 -11.67 4.17 15.67
C ILE A 133 -11.38 4.38 17.15
N SER A 134 -12.03 5.35 17.80
CA SER A 134 -11.82 5.67 19.21
C SER A 134 -13.09 6.22 19.88
N ASN A 135 -13.18 6.10 21.21
CA ASN A 135 -14.23 6.72 22.02
C ASN A 135 -13.75 7.93 22.85
N GLY A 136 -12.54 8.42 22.60
CA GLY A 136 -11.88 9.47 23.39
C GLY A 136 -10.77 8.92 24.30
N ASP A 137 -10.98 7.75 24.90
CA ASP A 137 -10.02 7.10 25.83
C ASP A 137 -9.39 5.82 25.26
N LYS A 138 -10.05 5.13 24.32
CA LYS A 138 -9.67 3.80 23.80
C LYS A 138 -9.66 3.77 22.27
N ILE A 139 -8.76 2.99 21.67
CA ILE A 139 -8.63 2.81 20.21
C ILE A 139 -9.03 1.38 19.79
N GLY A 140 -9.92 1.24 18.81
CA GLY A 140 -10.33 -0.05 18.20
C GLY A 140 -9.32 -0.58 17.18
N VAL A 141 -8.79 -1.80 17.41
CA VAL A 141 -7.76 -2.42 16.57
C VAL A 141 -8.21 -3.78 16.00
N LYS A 142 -8.03 -4.00 14.69
CA LYS A 142 -8.12 -5.33 14.07
C LYS A 142 -6.85 -6.15 14.35
N VAL A 143 -6.92 -7.19 15.16
CA VAL A 143 -5.78 -8.11 15.45
C VAL A 143 -6.12 -9.52 14.99
N THR A 144 -6.07 -9.80 13.67
CA THR A 144 -6.18 -11.18 13.12
C THR A 144 -7.51 -11.90 13.51
N PRO A 145 -7.83 -13.14 13.06
CA PRO A 145 -9.21 -13.66 13.10
C PRO A 145 -9.68 -14.16 14.48
N ARG A 146 -8.95 -13.89 15.57
CA ARG A 146 -9.33 -14.28 16.93
C ARG A 146 -9.37 -13.04 17.82
N TYR A 147 -10.56 -12.76 18.35
CA TYR A 147 -10.81 -11.67 19.28
C TYR A 147 -10.25 -12.06 20.66
N THR A 148 -9.32 -11.28 21.21
CA THR A 148 -8.83 -11.46 22.58
C THR A 148 -8.87 -10.12 23.31
N LYS A 149 -9.22 -10.13 24.61
CA LYS A 149 -9.31 -8.95 25.48
C LYS A 149 -8.12 -8.01 25.28
N LEU A 150 -8.42 -6.74 24.99
CA LEU A 150 -7.48 -5.66 24.68
C LEU A 150 -6.50 -5.43 25.84
N SER A 151 -5.21 -5.77 25.64
CA SER A 151 -4.14 -5.27 26.49
C SER A 151 -3.85 -3.80 26.13
N TYR A 152 -3.82 -2.94 27.14
CA TYR A 152 -3.77 -1.48 27.06
C TYR A 152 -2.45 -0.88 26.48
N ASP A 153 -1.46 -1.69 26.08
CA ASP A 153 -0.09 -1.19 25.87
C ASP A 153 0.54 -1.31 24.46
N ARG A 154 -0.19 -1.74 23.40
CA ARG A 154 0.44 -1.95 22.06
C ARG A 154 -0.28 -1.30 20.85
N TRP A 155 0.00 0.00 20.66
CA TRP A 155 0.30 0.76 19.44
C TRP A 155 -0.59 0.69 18.16
N LYS A 156 -1.22 1.84 17.86
CA LYS A 156 -1.40 2.59 16.58
C LYS A 156 -1.56 1.81 15.25
N LYS A 157 -2.78 1.34 14.94
CA LYS A 157 -3.19 1.09 13.53
C LYS A 157 -3.98 2.29 13.00
N PHE A 158 -3.45 2.91 11.96
CA PHE A 158 -4.15 3.92 11.19
C PHE A 158 -4.82 3.25 10.01
N TYR A 159 -6.12 3.46 9.85
CA TYR A 159 -6.92 2.94 8.73
C TYR A 159 -6.96 3.96 7.59
N SER A 160 -7.20 3.50 6.35
CA SER A 160 -7.85 4.33 5.34
C SER A 160 -9.32 4.55 5.75
N LEU A 161 -9.97 5.59 5.21
CA LEU A 161 -11.35 5.89 5.57
C LEU A 161 -12.29 4.71 5.27
N ASP A 162 -12.13 4.08 4.10
CA ASP A 162 -12.92 2.91 3.70
C ASP A 162 -12.72 1.72 4.64
N ALA A 163 -11.47 1.45 5.03
CA ALA A 163 -11.16 0.39 5.99
C ALA A 163 -11.69 0.72 7.39
N ALA A 164 -11.71 2.00 7.77
CA ALA A 164 -12.31 2.45 9.03
C ALA A 164 -13.83 2.26 8.99
N ASN A 165 -14.48 2.61 7.89
CA ASN A 165 -15.92 2.45 7.69
C ASN A 165 -16.33 0.97 7.71
N GLU A 166 -15.59 0.10 7.00
CA GLU A 166 -15.85 -1.34 7.00
C GLU A 166 -15.66 -1.94 8.40
N MET A 167 -14.61 -1.53 9.12
CA MET A 167 -14.37 -1.95 10.49
C MET A 167 -15.45 -1.44 11.44
N MET A 168 -15.90 -0.20 11.27
CA MET A 168 -16.95 0.40 12.06
C MET A 168 -18.27 -0.37 11.90
N LYS A 169 -18.63 -0.73 10.66
CA LYS A 169 -19.79 -1.58 10.38
C LYS A 169 -19.73 -2.91 11.12
N ARG A 170 -18.59 -3.62 11.05
CA ARG A 170 -18.40 -4.89 11.77
C ARG A 170 -18.51 -4.74 13.29
N LEU A 171 -18.02 -3.63 13.84
CA LEU A 171 -18.11 -3.35 15.28
C LEU A 171 -19.54 -3.00 15.70
N THR A 172 -20.31 -2.37 14.83
CA THR A 172 -21.75 -2.14 15.02
C THR A 172 -22.48 -3.47 15.06
N ASP A 173 -22.21 -4.38 14.12
CA ASP A 173 -22.85 -5.71 14.06
C ASP A 173 -22.58 -6.54 15.33
N LEU A 174 -21.46 -6.29 16.01
CA LEU A 174 -21.09 -6.92 17.29
C LEU A 174 -21.68 -6.20 18.52
N GLY A 175 -22.41 -5.10 18.36
CA GLY A 175 -22.96 -4.26 19.45
C GLY A 175 -21.91 -3.43 20.20
N TRP A 176 -20.67 -3.39 19.72
CA TRP A 176 -19.56 -2.75 20.44
C TRP A 176 -19.56 -1.24 20.28
N VAL A 177 -20.08 -0.73 19.17
CA VAL A 177 -20.19 0.71 18.93
C VAL A 177 -21.08 1.36 19.99
N GLU A 178 -22.25 0.77 20.24
CA GLU A 178 -23.19 1.24 21.27
C GLU A 178 -22.64 1.02 22.68
N SER A 179 -22.09 -0.17 22.95
CA SER A 179 -21.57 -0.53 24.28
C SER A 179 -20.36 0.31 24.73
N TYR A 180 -19.53 0.77 23.79
CA TYR A 180 -18.26 1.44 24.10
C TYR A 180 -18.15 2.87 23.53
N GLY A 181 -19.18 3.37 22.84
CA GLY A 181 -19.21 4.73 22.29
C GLY A 181 -18.16 4.99 21.20
N LEU A 182 -17.81 3.98 20.40
CA LEU A 182 -16.75 4.07 19.39
C LEU A 182 -17.14 5.01 18.24
N LYS A 183 -16.19 5.80 17.72
CA LYS A 183 -16.36 6.70 16.58
C LYS A 183 -15.11 6.70 15.70
N ILE A 184 -15.25 7.02 14.42
CA ILE A 184 -14.11 7.23 13.53
C ILE A 184 -13.61 8.68 13.71
N ILE A 185 -12.33 8.84 13.98
CA ILE A 185 -11.67 10.13 14.19
C ILE A 185 -10.46 10.22 13.26
N GLU A 186 -10.23 11.39 12.66
CA GLU A 186 -9.01 11.68 11.90
C GLU A 186 -7.85 12.01 12.87
N ALA A 187 -6.69 11.38 12.66
CA ALA A 187 -5.53 11.42 13.55
C ALA A 187 -4.30 12.13 12.95
#